data_AF-A0A2S4ZA16-F1
#
_entry.id   AF-A0A2S4ZA16-F1
#
_cell.length_a   1.000
_cell.length_b   1.000
_cell.length_c   1.000
_cell.angle_alpha   90.00
_cell.angle_beta   90.00
_cell.angle_gamma   90.00
#
_symmetry.space_group_name_H-M   'P 1'
#
loop_
_entity.id
_entity.type
_entity.pdbx_description
1 polymer ?
#
loop_
_entity_poly.entity_id
_entity_poly.type
_entity_poly.pdbx_seq_one_letter_code
_entity_poly.pdbx_strand_id
1 'polypeptide(L)'
;MLPRQRQAEPGSPGPGGARRRPGPRQEYLEAFDGSDGSGGGPRDTGNAEAPAPRAGVPAQRGGTKGWAFTGIAAAAVTTVLAVVVAGQVTKGQDGTGARSRSAADQAGEAGLPGDPPGAPTPSAAPSAVTLTYDQKMGRKYPLGATLKGSGKFDTVPGFDKAPGAGQKYRYRVDVEKGLALDGALFAEAVQRTLNDKRSWAHGGALTFERVSSGKPDFVITLASPGTTATWCAKSGLDTTEDNVSCDSAATERVMINAYRWAQGSKTYGDRIHAYRQMLINHEVGHRLGHGHVSCQKDGELAPVMQQQTKFLDHDGIHCRPNPWPYPGS
;
A
#
# COMPACT_ATOMS: atom_id res chain seq x y z
N MET A 1 -27.00 58.08 -41.06
CA MET A 1 -27.15 58.26 -39.60
C MET A 1 -27.18 56.87 -38.99
N LEU A 2 -26.05 56.38 -38.48
CA LEU A 2 -25.91 55.07 -37.83
C LEU A 2 -25.11 55.31 -36.55
N PRO A 3 -25.72 55.25 -35.35
CA PRO A 3 -24.98 55.46 -34.12
C PRO A 3 -24.39 54.15 -33.59
N ARG A 4 -23.10 54.24 -33.29
CA ARG A 4 -22.21 53.33 -32.55
C ARG A 4 -22.87 52.66 -31.33
N GLN A 5 -22.67 51.35 -31.22
CA GLN A 5 -22.82 50.61 -29.97
C GLN A 5 -21.74 51.05 -28.97
N ARG A 6 -22.16 51.36 -27.74
CA ARG A 6 -21.27 51.60 -26.59
C ARG A 6 -20.88 50.27 -25.95
N GLN A 7 -19.58 50.11 -25.69
CA GLN A 7 -19.02 49.07 -24.84
C GLN A 7 -19.42 49.32 -23.37
N ALA A 8 -19.72 48.25 -22.64
CA ALA A 8 -19.89 48.26 -21.18
C ALA A 8 -18.71 47.51 -20.55
N GLU A 9 -18.10 48.10 -19.52
CA GLU A 9 -16.96 47.57 -18.77
C GLU A 9 -17.34 46.37 -17.87
N PRO A 10 -16.38 45.47 -17.56
CA PRO A 10 -16.63 44.33 -16.67
C PRO A 10 -16.55 44.74 -15.18
N GLY A 11 -17.65 44.51 -14.45
CA GLY A 11 -17.74 44.66 -13.00
C GLY A 11 -16.96 43.58 -12.23
N SER A 12 -16.34 43.98 -11.12
CA SER A 12 -15.62 43.12 -10.18
C SER A 12 -16.55 42.18 -9.39
N PRO A 13 -16.15 40.93 -9.07
CA PRO A 13 -16.98 40.02 -8.29
C PRO A 13 -16.73 40.12 -6.78
N GLY A 14 -17.81 40.30 -6.01
CA GLY A 14 -17.83 40.16 -4.55
C GLY A 14 -17.92 38.69 -4.07
N PRO A 15 -17.76 38.43 -2.77
CA PRO A 15 -17.56 37.09 -2.23
C PRO A 15 -18.88 36.42 -1.78
N GLY A 16 -18.98 35.10 -1.95
CA GLY A 16 -19.94 34.26 -1.23
C GLY A 16 -20.90 33.46 -2.12
N GLY A 17 -20.65 32.15 -2.23
CA GLY A 17 -21.58 31.21 -2.84
C GLY A 17 -21.00 29.79 -2.91
N ALA A 18 -21.25 28.98 -1.89
CA ALA A 18 -20.88 27.57 -1.86
C ALA A 18 -21.62 26.80 -2.98
N ARG A 19 -20.89 26.36 -4.00
CA ARG A 19 -21.41 25.52 -5.08
C ARG A 19 -21.59 24.09 -4.56
N ARG A 20 -22.84 23.60 -4.53
CA ARG A 20 -23.17 22.18 -4.33
C ARG A 20 -22.51 21.37 -5.45
N ARG A 21 -21.69 20.37 -5.08
CA ARG A 21 -21.13 19.39 -6.03
C ARG A 21 -22.25 18.45 -6.51
N PRO A 22 -22.40 18.20 -7.82
CA PRO A 22 -23.31 17.16 -8.31
C PRO A 22 -22.82 15.78 -7.85
N GLY A 23 -23.74 14.94 -7.37
CA GLY A 23 -23.45 13.53 -7.10
C GLY A 23 -23.17 12.74 -8.39
N PRO A 24 -22.60 11.52 -8.29
CA PRO A 24 -22.27 10.71 -9.45
C PRO A 24 -23.52 10.33 -10.26
N ARG A 25 -23.37 10.22 -11.59
CA ARG A 25 -24.44 9.89 -12.53
C ARG A 25 -24.92 8.45 -12.34
N GLN A 26 -26.21 8.24 -12.55
CA GLN A 26 -26.96 6.99 -12.31
C GLN A 26 -26.39 5.77 -13.07
N GLU A 27 -25.68 6.01 -14.18
CA GLU A 27 -24.93 5.02 -14.97
C GLU A 27 -23.90 4.22 -14.13
N TYR A 28 -23.43 4.78 -13.01
CA TYR A 28 -22.47 4.14 -12.11
C TYR A 28 -23.07 3.01 -11.23
N LEU A 29 -24.41 2.96 -11.09
CA LEU A 29 -25.08 1.95 -10.27
C LEU A 29 -25.54 0.72 -11.08
N GLU A 30 -25.75 0.89 -12.38
CA GLU A 30 -26.29 -0.18 -13.25
C GLU A 30 -25.23 -1.24 -13.63
N ALA A 31 -23.94 -0.94 -13.42
CA ALA A 31 -22.85 -1.90 -13.64
C ALA A 31 -22.78 -3.05 -12.60
N PHE A 32 -23.63 -3.04 -11.57
CA PHE A 32 -23.61 -4.01 -10.47
C PHE A 32 -24.85 -4.91 -10.37
N ASP A 33 -25.84 -4.81 -11.28
CA ASP A 33 -27.11 -5.56 -11.15
C ASP A 33 -27.45 -6.44 -12.38
N GLY A 34 -26.45 -6.80 -13.17
CA GLY A 34 -26.63 -7.48 -14.46
C GLY A 34 -26.38 -8.98 -14.45
N SER A 35 -27.15 -9.77 -13.68
CA SER A 35 -27.41 -11.19 -14.02
C SER A 35 -28.46 -11.80 -13.08
N ASP A 36 -29.70 -11.89 -13.55
CA ASP A 36 -30.52 -13.12 -13.46
C ASP A 36 -31.81 -12.92 -14.28
N GLY A 37 -31.87 -13.60 -15.43
CA GLY A 37 -33.08 -13.70 -16.22
C GLY A 37 -33.30 -15.13 -16.66
N SER A 38 -34.38 -15.77 -16.19
CA SER A 38 -35.20 -16.68 -17.01
C SER A 38 -36.54 -17.07 -16.34
N GLY A 39 -37.63 -16.85 -17.08
CA GLY A 39 -38.96 -17.47 -16.91
C GLY A 39 -40.00 -16.57 -16.21
N GLY A 40 -41.15 -16.20 -16.76
CA GLY A 40 -41.86 -16.65 -17.94
C GLY A 40 -43.39 -16.75 -17.72
N GLY A 41 -44.07 -15.67 -17.30
CA GLY A 41 -45.54 -15.42 -17.38
C GLY A 41 -46.54 -16.41 -16.71
N PRO A 42 -47.87 -16.16 -16.73
CA PRO A 42 -48.60 -14.96 -17.18
C PRO A 42 -49.52 -14.32 -16.09
N ARG A 43 -50.08 -13.18 -16.49
CA ARG A 43 -51.02 -12.30 -15.75
C ARG A 43 -52.38 -12.97 -15.50
N ASP A 44 -53.00 -12.64 -14.37
CA ASP A 44 -54.45 -12.74 -14.20
C ASP A 44 -55.02 -11.44 -13.61
N THR A 45 -56.19 -11.06 -14.12
CA THR A 45 -56.90 -9.80 -13.91
C THR A 45 -58.20 -10.08 -13.17
N GLY A 46 -58.50 -9.33 -12.11
CA GLY A 46 -59.81 -9.42 -11.48
C GLY A 46 -60.05 -8.39 -10.37
N ASN A 47 -60.89 -7.40 -10.70
CA ASN A 47 -61.86 -6.65 -9.86
C ASN A 47 -62.26 -7.30 -8.52
N ALA A 48 -62.80 -6.61 -7.51
CA ALA A 48 -63.05 -5.21 -7.17
C ALA A 48 -63.59 -5.21 -5.71
N GLU A 49 -63.79 -4.02 -5.17
CA GLU A 49 -64.79 -3.65 -4.15
C GLU A 49 -64.35 -3.58 -2.67
N ALA A 50 -64.53 -2.36 -2.12
CA ALA A 50 -64.53 -2.01 -0.70
C ALA A 50 -65.98 -1.71 -0.27
N PRO A 51 -66.37 -1.76 1.02
CA PRO A 51 -66.11 -0.62 1.91
C PRO A 51 -65.84 -0.94 3.40
N ALA A 52 -65.38 0.08 4.14
CA ALA A 52 -64.94 0.14 5.55
C ALA A 52 -66.11 0.22 6.58
N PRO A 53 -65.96 0.64 7.87
CA PRO A 53 -64.77 0.81 8.76
C PRO A 53 -65.00 0.27 10.21
N ARG A 54 -63.97 0.33 11.10
CA ARG A 54 -63.99 1.04 12.41
C ARG A 54 -62.92 0.57 13.43
N ALA A 55 -62.41 1.58 14.14
CA ALA A 55 -61.98 1.63 15.54
C ALA A 55 -60.53 1.25 15.93
N GLY A 56 -59.84 2.23 16.54
CA GLY A 56 -58.97 2.01 17.69
C GLY A 56 -57.49 2.38 17.55
N VAL A 57 -57.13 3.63 17.84
CA VAL A 57 -55.81 4.02 18.39
C VAL A 57 -55.97 4.10 19.92
N PRO A 58 -54.92 3.96 20.78
CA PRO A 58 -53.81 4.92 20.82
C PRO A 58 -52.41 4.33 21.05
N ALA A 59 -51.43 5.16 20.69
CA ALA A 59 -50.02 5.06 21.07
C ALA A 59 -49.80 5.27 22.57
N GLN A 60 -48.72 4.71 23.12
CA GLN A 60 -48.18 5.12 24.41
C GLN A 60 -46.69 5.47 24.30
N ARG A 61 -46.41 6.75 24.61
CA ARG A 61 -45.10 7.31 24.95
C ARG A 61 -44.68 6.86 26.35
N GLY A 62 -43.37 6.76 26.53
CA GLY A 62 -42.66 6.78 27.81
C GLY A 62 -41.26 6.25 27.54
N GLY A 63 -40.15 6.86 27.94
CA GLY A 63 -39.90 7.82 28.99
C GLY A 63 -38.49 7.51 29.49
N THR A 64 -37.66 8.55 29.55
CA THR A 64 -36.26 8.58 30.00
C THR A 64 -35.92 7.75 31.25
N LYS A 65 -34.68 7.23 31.33
CA LYS A 65 -33.71 7.51 32.41
C LYS A 65 -32.38 6.81 32.13
N GLY A 66 -31.29 7.55 32.34
CA GLY A 66 -29.94 7.05 32.25
C GLY A 66 -29.46 6.41 33.55
N TRP A 67 -28.33 5.71 33.45
CA TRP A 67 -27.40 5.60 34.55
C TRP A 67 -25.98 5.45 33.98
N ALA A 68 -25.12 6.39 34.35
CA ALA A 68 -23.69 6.32 34.15
C ALA A 68 -23.07 5.37 35.17
N PHE A 69 -22.15 4.49 34.73
CA PHE A 69 -21.14 3.91 35.60
C PHE A 69 -19.76 4.19 35.02
N THR A 70 -19.10 5.13 35.68
CA THR A 70 -17.66 5.35 35.73
C THR A 70 -16.95 4.14 36.34
N GLY A 71 -15.81 3.74 35.79
CA GLY A 71 -14.93 2.74 36.37
C GLY A 71 -13.60 2.65 35.65
N ILE A 72 -12.72 3.62 35.93
CA ILE A 72 -11.30 3.64 35.52
C ILE A 72 -10.57 2.57 36.34
N ALA A 73 -9.92 1.62 35.69
CA ALA A 73 -8.92 0.75 36.31
C ALA A 73 -7.58 0.97 35.60
N ALA A 74 -6.64 1.57 36.33
CA ALA A 74 -5.28 1.85 35.92
C ALA A 74 -4.31 0.79 36.48
N ALA A 75 -3.13 0.73 35.83
CA ALA A 75 -1.90 0.02 36.19
C ALA A 75 -1.89 -1.51 35.93
N ALA A 76 -0.80 -2.13 35.49
CA ALA A 76 0.60 -1.75 35.59
C ALA A 76 1.43 -2.19 34.35
N VAL A 77 2.38 -1.34 34.00
CA VAL A 77 3.43 -1.56 33.00
C VAL A 77 4.51 -2.44 33.60
N THR A 78 4.90 -3.50 32.90
CA THR A 78 6.17 -4.21 33.16
C THR A 78 6.97 -4.29 31.86
N THR A 79 7.93 -3.38 31.72
CA THR A 79 8.96 -3.42 30.68
C THR A 79 10.23 -4.00 31.27
N VAL A 80 10.68 -5.14 30.75
CA VAL A 80 12.03 -5.66 30.99
C VAL A 80 12.91 -5.25 29.80
N LEU A 81 13.85 -4.35 30.05
CA LEU A 81 14.91 -3.97 29.12
C LEU A 81 16.21 -4.63 29.57
N ALA A 82 16.71 -5.58 28.80
CA ALA A 82 18.05 -6.13 28.96
C ALA A 82 18.99 -5.37 27.99
N VAL A 83 19.88 -4.56 28.55
CA VAL A 83 20.96 -3.89 27.81
C VAL A 83 22.20 -4.79 27.90
N VAL A 84 22.68 -5.29 26.77
CA VAL A 84 24.01 -5.91 26.67
C VAL A 84 24.95 -4.87 26.10
N VAL A 85 25.79 -4.29 26.96
CA VAL A 85 26.98 -3.51 26.54
C VAL A 85 28.18 -4.44 26.65
N ALA A 86 28.71 -4.87 25.51
CA ALA A 86 30.05 -5.45 25.42
C ALA A 86 30.99 -4.39 24.84
N GLY A 87 31.82 -3.81 25.71
CA GLY A 87 32.91 -2.92 25.31
C GLY A 87 34.15 -3.72 24.96
N GLN A 88 34.76 -3.41 23.82
CA GLN A 88 36.17 -3.68 23.56
C GLN A 88 36.76 -2.46 22.85
N VAL A 89 37.44 -1.63 23.64
CA VAL A 89 38.38 -0.62 23.17
C VAL A 89 39.77 -1.07 23.63
N THR A 90 40.53 -1.70 22.74
CA THR A 90 41.97 -1.88 22.92
C THR A 90 42.69 -0.93 21.98
N LYS A 91 43.01 0.26 22.52
CA LYS A 91 43.90 1.22 21.88
C LYS A 91 45.32 0.83 22.29
N GLY A 92 46.04 0.19 21.37
CA GLY A 92 47.47 -0.06 21.52
C GLY A 92 48.25 1.21 21.19
N GLN A 93 49.15 1.62 22.08
CA GLN A 93 50.25 2.51 21.75
C GLN A 93 51.42 2.36 22.74
N ASP A 94 52.50 1.80 22.20
CA ASP A 94 53.93 2.07 22.41
C ASP A 94 54.49 2.19 23.84
N GLY A 95 55.11 1.10 24.28
CA GLY A 95 56.06 1.09 25.40
C GLY A 95 57.50 1.04 24.91
N THR A 96 58.21 2.18 24.94
CA THR A 96 59.67 2.25 24.95
C THR A 96 60.15 2.55 26.36
N GLY A 97 60.84 1.58 26.99
CA GLY A 97 61.43 1.76 28.31
C GLY A 97 62.26 0.54 28.70
N ALA A 98 63.56 0.68 28.56
CA ALA A 98 64.54 -0.40 28.64
C ALA A 98 64.99 -0.73 30.08
N ARG A 99 65.52 -1.96 30.21
CA ARG A 99 66.53 -2.49 31.17
C ARG A 99 66.08 -2.93 32.57
N SER A 100 66.23 -4.23 32.82
CA SER A 100 67.24 -4.84 33.71
C SER A 100 67.28 -6.36 33.43
N ARG A 101 68.38 -6.93 32.89
CA ARG A 101 69.50 -7.64 33.59
C ARG A 101 69.01 -8.73 34.57
N SER A 102 69.47 -9.98 34.60
CA SER A 102 70.53 -10.75 33.93
C SER A 102 70.35 -12.26 34.27
N ALA A 103 70.86 -13.16 33.41
CA ALA A 103 71.47 -14.50 33.67
C ALA A 103 71.29 -15.36 32.39
N ALA A 104 72.33 -15.65 31.60
CA ALA A 104 73.20 -16.86 31.67
C ALA A 104 72.35 -18.16 31.63
N ASP A 105 72.46 -19.09 30.67
CA ASP A 105 73.63 -19.67 30.01
C ASP A 105 73.28 -20.40 28.69
N GLN A 106 74.27 -20.40 27.79
CA GLN A 106 74.76 -21.43 26.86
C GLN A 106 73.84 -22.51 26.22
N ALA A 107 73.87 -22.49 24.88
CA ALA A 107 74.20 -23.57 23.94
C ALA A 107 73.44 -24.93 23.97
N GLY A 108 72.91 -25.30 22.79
CA GLY A 108 72.53 -26.67 22.45
C GLY A 108 71.83 -26.79 21.10
N GLU A 109 72.60 -26.89 20.02
CA GLU A 109 72.16 -27.48 18.74
C GLU A 109 71.81 -28.96 18.94
N ALA A 110 70.61 -29.39 18.51
CA ALA A 110 70.37 -30.65 17.79
C ALA A 110 68.87 -30.90 17.55
N GLY A 111 68.52 -31.19 16.28
CA GLY A 111 67.41 -32.10 15.94
C GLY A 111 66.10 -31.48 15.45
N LEU A 112 65.93 -31.38 14.13
CA LEU A 112 64.66 -31.75 13.48
C LEU A 112 64.59 -33.29 13.43
N PRO A 113 63.42 -33.96 13.29
CA PRO A 113 62.13 -33.46 12.78
C PRO A 113 60.88 -33.92 13.57
N GLY A 114 59.74 -33.27 13.34
CA GLY A 114 58.45 -33.75 13.84
C GLY A 114 57.33 -32.77 13.56
N ASP A 115 56.83 -32.78 12.33
CA ASP A 115 55.60 -32.09 11.92
C ASP A 115 54.38 -32.81 12.52
N PRO A 116 53.54 -32.19 13.36
CA PRO A 116 52.22 -32.71 13.67
C PRO A 116 51.18 -32.20 12.66
N PRO A 117 50.25 -33.08 12.22
CA PRO A 117 49.34 -32.77 11.13
C PRO A 117 48.23 -31.80 11.54
N GLY A 118 47.95 -30.86 10.65
CA GLY A 118 46.60 -30.35 10.38
C GLY A 118 45.91 -29.62 11.52
N ALA A 119 46.28 -28.36 11.74
CA ALA A 119 45.34 -27.42 12.33
C ALA A 119 44.13 -27.26 11.37
N PRO A 120 42.88 -27.49 11.80
CA PRO A 120 41.73 -27.24 10.95
C PRO A 120 41.67 -25.74 10.67
N THR A 121 41.81 -25.36 9.40
CA THR A 121 41.48 -24.02 8.92
C THR A 121 40.05 -23.70 9.36
N PRO A 122 39.79 -22.55 10.02
CA PRO A 122 38.43 -22.19 10.37
C PRO A 122 37.61 -22.09 9.10
N SER A 123 36.67 -23.01 8.94
CA SER A 123 35.68 -23.00 7.86
C SER A 123 34.98 -21.66 7.92
N ALA A 124 35.22 -20.82 6.91
CA ALA A 124 34.53 -19.54 6.79
C ALA A 124 33.02 -19.80 6.90
N ALA A 125 32.40 -19.21 7.92
CA ALA A 125 30.95 -19.29 8.07
C ALA A 125 30.31 -18.77 6.77
N PRO A 126 29.27 -19.44 6.24
CA PRO A 126 28.64 -18.99 5.01
C PRO A 126 28.16 -17.55 5.21
N SER A 127 28.74 -16.62 4.44
CA SER A 127 28.36 -15.23 4.48
C SER A 127 26.90 -15.13 4.05
N ALA A 128 26.05 -14.54 4.89
CA ALA A 128 24.66 -14.33 4.56
C ALA A 128 24.56 -13.49 3.27
N VAL A 129 24.17 -14.12 2.17
CA VAL A 129 24.02 -13.45 0.88
C VAL A 129 22.86 -12.47 1.01
N THR A 130 23.17 -11.17 0.96
CA THR A 130 22.15 -10.12 0.97
C THR A 130 21.50 -10.08 -0.41
N LEU A 131 20.17 -10.30 -0.47
CA LEU A 131 19.43 -10.26 -1.73
C LEU A 131 19.43 -8.85 -2.34
N THR A 132 19.56 -8.78 -3.67
CA THR A 132 19.39 -7.54 -4.43
C THR A 132 17.93 -7.06 -4.40
N TYR A 133 17.69 -5.81 -4.78
CA TYR A 133 16.33 -5.27 -4.90
C TYR A 133 15.44 -6.14 -5.79
N ASP A 134 15.93 -6.53 -6.98
CA ASP A 134 15.15 -7.35 -7.92
C ASP A 134 14.84 -8.74 -7.37
N GLN A 135 15.80 -9.35 -6.64
CA GLN A 135 15.58 -10.63 -5.96
C GLN A 135 14.54 -10.51 -4.84
N LYS A 136 14.57 -9.42 -4.06
CA LYS A 136 13.57 -9.15 -3.03
C LYS A 136 12.18 -8.91 -3.64
N MET A 137 12.11 -8.10 -4.70
CA MET A 137 10.87 -7.83 -5.44
C MET A 137 10.31 -9.08 -6.14
N GLY A 138 11.17 -10.03 -6.51
CA GLY A 138 10.81 -11.33 -7.09
C GLY A 138 10.42 -12.40 -6.07
N ARG A 139 10.56 -12.16 -4.77
CA ARG A 139 10.26 -13.15 -3.72
C ARG A 139 8.81 -13.05 -3.24
N LYS A 140 8.10 -14.19 -3.26
CA LYS A 140 6.80 -14.37 -2.60
C LYS A 140 6.97 -14.64 -1.10
N TYR A 141 5.98 -14.25 -0.30
CA TYR A 141 5.98 -14.43 1.15
C TYR A 141 4.70 -15.15 1.59
N PRO A 142 4.77 -16.10 2.54
CA PRO A 142 3.58 -16.72 3.08
C PRO A 142 2.77 -15.68 3.86
N LEU A 143 1.57 -15.37 3.36
CA LEU A 143 0.61 -14.51 4.04
C LEU A 143 -0.79 -15.04 3.73
N GLY A 144 -1.64 -15.16 4.75
CA GLY A 144 -2.99 -15.68 4.60
C GLY A 144 -3.96 -14.62 4.06
N ALA A 145 -4.81 -15.00 3.10
CA ALA A 145 -5.83 -14.11 2.55
C ALA A 145 -6.87 -13.64 3.59
N THR A 146 -7.00 -14.37 4.71
CA THR A 146 -7.91 -14.04 5.82
C THR A 146 -7.21 -13.33 6.97
N LEU A 147 -5.93 -12.94 6.83
CA LEU A 147 -5.15 -12.32 7.91
C LEU A 147 -5.81 -11.00 8.37
N LYS A 148 -6.06 -10.91 9.68
CA LYS A 148 -6.46 -9.68 10.37
C LYS A 148 -5.29 -9.17 11.20
N GLY A 149 -4.78 -8.01 10.84
CA GLY A 149 -3.68 -7.36 11.54
C GLY A 149 -4.15 -6.51 12.72
N SER A 150 -3.25 -5.67 13.22
CA SER A 150 -3.47 -4.84 14.40
C SER A 150 -4.37 -3.62 14.17
N GLY A 151 -4.58 -3.22 12.92
CA GLY A 151 -5.23 -1.96 12.52
C GLY A 151 -4.43 -0.70 12.83
N LYS A 152 -3.22 -0.84 13.41
CA LYS A 152 -2.32 0.26 13.76
C LYS A 152 -1.20 0.35 12.73
N PHE A 153 -0.74 1.55 12.42
CA PHE A 153 0.28 1.77 11.41
C PHE A 153 1.54 2.39 11.99
N ASP A 154 2.69 2.01 11.44
CA ASP A 154 3.97 2.71 11.61
C ASP A 154 4.37 3.36 10.28
N THR A 155 4.83 4.60 10.35
CA THR A 155 5.42 5.28 9.19
C THR A 155 6.81 4.72 8.94
N VAL A 156 7.08 4.36 7.68
CA VAL A 156 8.42 3.94 7.27
C VAL A 156 9.35 5.16 7.30
N PRO A 157 10.42 5.16 8.13
CA PRO A 157 11.29 6.31 8.29
C PRO A 157 12.06 6.61 7.00
N GLY A 158 12.38 7.89 6.76
CA GLY A 158 13.25 8.32 5.66
C GLY A 158 12.59 9.32 4.72
N PHE A 159 13.40 9.82 3.79
CA PHE A 159 13.02 10.82 2.81
C PHE A 159 13.63 10.46 1.46
N ASP A 160 12.81 10.46 0.41
CA ASP A 160 13.29 10.29 -0.97
C ASP A 160 12.86 11.52 -1.77
N LYS A 161 13.84 12.29 -2.24
CA LYS A 161 13.60 13.48 -3.05
C LYS A 161 12.95 13.07 -4.38
N ALA A 162 11.90 13.79 -4.76
CA ALA A 162 11.35 13.73 -6.11
C ALA A 162 12.46 14.03 -7.16
N PRO A 163 12.71 13.14 -8.14
CA PRO A 163 13.77 13.33 -9.13
C PRO A 163 13.43 14.35 -10.22
N GLY A 164 12.14 14.62 -10.45
CA GLY A 164 11.67 15.49 -11.52
C GLY A 164 11.33 16.91 -11.06
N ALA A 165 11.06 17.77 -12.05
CA ALA A 165 10.60 19.15 -11.85
C ALA A 165 9.09 19.34 -12.16
N GLY A 166 8.39 18.26 -12.52
CA GLY A 166 6.95 18.27 -12.78
C GLY A 166 6.09 18.57 -11.54
N GLN A 167 4.77 18.43 -11.69
CA GLN A 167 3.84 18.58 -10.57
C GLN A 167 4.23 17.59 -9.46
N LYS A 168 4.62 18.12 -8.30
CA LYS A 168 5.10 17.33 -7.17
C LYS A 168 3.94 16.85 -6.30
N TYR A 169 3.94 15.55 -6.01
CA TYR A 169 3.14 14.94 -4.95
C TYR A 169 4.05 14.45 -3.82
N ARG A 170 3.76 14.91 -2.59
CA ARG A 170 4.37 14.39 -1.37
C ARG A 170 3.53 13.24 -0.85
N TYR A 171 4.15 12.11 -0.62
CA TYR A 171 3.45 10.96 -0.05
C TYR A 171 4.19 10.39 1.15
N ARG A 172 3.44 9.78 2.06
CA ARG A 172 3.99 9.00 3.17
C ARG A 172 3.75 7.51 2.92
N VAL A 173 4.66 6.67 3.40
CA VAL A 173 4.47 5.21 3.41
C VAL A 173 4.22 4.76 4.84
N ASP A 174 3.08 4.12 5.05
CA ASP A 174 2.71 3.51 6.32
C ASP A 174 2.61 1.98 6.15
N VAL A 175 3.01 1.23 7.17
CA VAL A 175 2.89 -0.24 7.20
C VAL A 175 2.17 -0.64 8.47
N GLU A 176 1.22 -1.57 8.36
CA GLU A 176 0.52 -2.08 9.53
C GLU A 176 1.47 -2.83 10.47
N LYS A 177 1.36 -2.53 11.78
CA LYS A 177 2.19 -3.17 12.79
C LYS A 177 1.91 -4.66 12.86
N GLY A 178 2.97 -5.44 12.92
CA GLY A 178 2.91 -6.91 13.01
C GLY A 178 2.85 -7.63 11.67
N LEU A 179 2.89 -6.93 10.53
CA LEU A 179 3.11 -7.57 9.24
C LEU A 179 4.54 -8.10 9.16
N ALA A 180 4.70 -9.39 8.86
CA ALA A 180 5.99 -10.02 8.57
C ALA A 180 6.48 -9.70 7.14
N LEU A 181 6.41 -8.42 6.75
CA LEU A 181 6.79 -7.91 5.44
C LEU A 181 7.78 -6.76 5.60
N ASP A 182 8.71 -6.65 4.65
CA ASP A 182 9.74 -5.61 4.65
C ASP A 182 9.13 -4.26 4.23
N GLY A 183 8.88 -3.39 5.21
CA GLY A 183 8.37 -2.04 4.97
C GLY A 183 9.34 -1.12 4.24
N ALA A 184 10.65 -1.33 4.39
CA ALA A 184 11.66 -0.55 3.67
C ALA A 184 11.69 -0.92 2.19
N LEU A 185 11.61 -2.23 1.87
CA LEU A 185 11.43 -2.71 0.50
C LEU A 185 10.14 -2.16 -0.13
N PHE A 186 9.04 -2.16 0.62
CA PHE A 186 7.78 -1.59 0.13
C PHE A 186 7.92 -0.10 -0.20
N ALA A 187 8.51 0.69 0.71
CA ALA A 187 8.73 2.12 0.47
C ALA A 187 9.65 2.39 -0.73
N GLU A 188 10.74 1.63 -0.85
CA GLU A 188 11.66 1.69 -2.00
C GLU A 188 10.93 1.33 -3.31
N ALA A 189 10.11 0.28 -3.30
CA ALA A 189 9.36 -0.13 -4.47
C ALA A 189 8.33 0.91 -4.91
N VAL A 190 7.64 1.56 -3.97
CA VAL A 190 6.74 2.68 -4.28
C VAL A 190 7.52 3.83 -4.93
N GLN A 191 8.64 4.26 -4.34
CA GLN A 191 9.42 5.38 -4.86
C GLN A 191 9.96 5.11 -6.27
N ARG A 192 10.54 3.92 -6.49
CA ARG A 192 11.09 3.49 -7.79
C ARG A 192 9.99 3.35 -8.83
N THR A 193 8.85 2.76 -8.47
CA THR A 193 7.74 2.52 -9.40
C THR A 193 7.12 3.84 -9.86
N LEU A 194 6.74 4.73 -8.94
CA LEU A 194 6.02 5.96 -9.28
C LEU A 194 6.86 6.97 -10.08
N ASN A 195 8.18 6.95 -9.89
CA ASN A 195 9.10 7.81 -10.62
C ASN A 195 9.79 7.13 -11.82
N ASP A 196 9.38 5.90 -12.18
CA ASP A 196 9.82 5.27 -13.43
C ASP A 196 9.26 6.06 -14.63
N LYS A 197 10.03 6.20 -15.71
CA LYS A 197 9.61 6.90 -16.93
C LYS A 197 8.38 6.28 -17.61
N ARG A 198 8.06 5.03 -17.30
CA ARG A 198 6.86 4.31 -17.76
C ARG A 198 5.66 4.50 -16.84
N SER A 199 5.86 5.07 -15.65
CA SER A 199 4.81 5.35 -14.66
C SER A 199 4.20 6.74 -14.86
N TRP A 200 3.38 7.21 -13.93
CA TRP A 200 2.70 8.50 -13.94
C TRP A 200 3.66 9.70 -13.99
N ALA A 201 4.93 9.52 -13.61
CA ALA A 201 5.99 10.51 -13.80
C ALA A 201 6.47 10.65 -15.27
N HIS A 202 5.90 9.88 -16.20
CA HIS A 202 6.21 9.92 -17.63
C HIS A 202 6.32 11.36 -18.18
N GLY A 203 7.31 11.58 -19.06
CA GLY A 203 7.55 12.87 -19.70
C GLY A 203 7.89 14.01 -18.74
N GLY A 204 8.15 13.71 -17.46
CA GLY A 204 8.37 14.73 -16.43
C GLY A 204 7.10 15.48 -16.01
N ALA A 205 5.91 14.96 -16.35
CA ALA A 205 4.64 15.59 -16.02
C ALA A 205 4.38 15.64 -14.50
N LEU A 206 4.63 14.53 -13.82
CA LEU A 206 4.50 14.37 -12.37
C LEU A 206 5.83 13.97 -11.74
N THR A 207 5.97 14.19 -10.42
CA THR A 207 7.07 13.64 -9.64
C THR A 207 6.66 13.36 -8.20
N PHE A 208 7.18 12.29 -7.62
CA PHE A 208 6.75 11.80 -6.30
C PHE A 208 7.89 11.88 -5.29
N GLU A 209 7.63 12.56 -4.17
CA GLU A 209 8.55 12.79 -3.06
C GLU A 209 8.07 12.02 -1.83
N ARG A 210 8.87 11.08 -1.33
CA ARG A 210 8.55 10.36 -0.10
C ARG A 210 8.96 11.19 1.11
N VAL A 211 8.03 11.39 2.04
CA VAL A 211 8.26 12.05 3.32
C VAL A 211 7.83 11.14 4.47
N SER A 212 8.57 11.14 5.59
CA SER A 212 8.18 10.44 6.83
C SER A 212 7.65 11.38 7.92
N SER A 213 7.64 12.69 7.67
CA SER A 213 7.14 13.71 8.59
C SER A 213 6.51 14.88 7.81
N GLY A 214 5.79 15.75 8.51
CA GLY A 214 5.01 16.81 7.88
C GLY A 214 3.70 16.31 7.24
N LYS A 215 3.07 17.17 6.45
CA LYS A 215 1.79 16.88 5.80
C LYS A 215 2.01 16.28 4.40
N PRO A 216 1.66 15.02 4.15
CA PRO A 216 1.63 14.46 2.80
C PRO A 216 0.34 14.86 2.07
N ASP A 217 0.34 14.78 0.73
CA ASP A 217 -0.85 14.87 -0.11
C ASP A 217 -1.70 13.59 0.00
N PHE A 218 -1.04 12.44 0.17
CA PHE A 218 -1.68 11.15 0.42
C PHE A 218 -0.74 10.16 1.11
N VAL A 219 -1.29 9.05 1.60
CA VAL A 219 -0.56 8.02 2.34
C VAL A 219 -0.74 6.67 1.65
N ILE A 220 0.35 6.05 1.22
CA ILE A 220 0.33 4.69 0.67
C ILE A 220 0.55 3.72 1.82
N THR A 221 -0.41 2.83 2.05
CA THR A 221 -0.49 2.01 3.26
C THR A 221 -0.46 0.52 2.92
N LEU A 222 0.52 -0.23 3.43
CA LEU A 222 0.54 -1.69 3.35
C LEU A 222 -0.18 -2.28 4.58
N ALA A 223 -1.28 -3.01 4.35
CA ALA A 223 -2.12 -3.52 5.43
C ALA A 223 -2.61 -4.93 5.16
N SER A 224 -2.88 -5.70 6.21
CA SER A 224 -3.51 -7.02 6.14
C SER A 224 -4.83 -6.96 5.36
N PRO A 225 -5.29 -8.08 4.80
CA PRO A 225 -6.61 -8.18 4.17
C PRO A 225 -7.77 -7.59 4.98
N GLY A 226 -7.90 -7.98 6.26
CA GLY A 226 -8.98 -7.47 7.12
C GLY A 226 -8.91 -5.96 7.38
N THR A 227 -7.71 -5.43 7.58
CA THR A 227 -7.51 -3.98 7.76
C THR A 227 -7.75 -3.23 6.46
N THR A 228 -7.31 -3.78 5.31
CA THR A 228 -7.59 -3.23 3.98
C THR A 228 -9.09 -3.12 3.74
N ALA A 229 -9.84 -4.20 3.95
CA ALA A 229 -11.30 -4.21 3.80
C ALA A 229 -11.99 -3.15 4.69
N THR A 230 -11.54 -3.02 5.95
CA THR A 230 -12.06 -2.00 6.88
C THR A 230 -11.84 -0.57 6.36
N TRP A 231 -10.69 -0.30 5.74
CA TRP A 231 -10.40 1.02 5.19
C TRP A 231 -11.08 1.26 3.83
N CYS A 232 -11.16 0.26 2.97
CA CYS A 232 -11.87 0.35 1.69
C CYS A 232 -13.37 0.61 1.89
N ALA A 233 -13.99 -0.02 2.89
CA ALA A 233 -15.39 0.18 3.25
C ALA A 233 -15.73 1.63 3.60
N LYS A 234 -14.77 2.43 4.10
CA LYS A 234 -14.97 3.87 4.37
C LYS A 234 -15.25 4.67 3.09
N SER A 235 -14.90 4.11 1.94
CA SER A 235 -15.16 4.68 0.62
C SER A 235 -16.22 3.88 -0.16
N GLY A 236 -17.00 3.03 0.52
CA GLY A 236 -18.07 2.24 -0.08
C GLY A 236 -17.59 1.03 -0.90
N LEU A 237 -16.33 0.61 -0.73
CA LEU A 237 -15.75 -0.50 -1.48
C LEU A 237 -15.67 -1.75 -0.59
N ASP A 238 -16.23 -2.86 -1.07
CA ASP A 238 -16.08 -4.17 -0.43
C ASP A 238 -14.95 -4.96 -1.11
N THR A 239 -13.97 -5.38 -0.30
CA THR A 239 -12.82 -6.16 -0.76
C THR A 239 -12.63 -7.45 0.06
N THR A 240 -13.64 -7.86 0.82
CA THR A 240 -13.56 -8.99 1.76
C THR A 240 -13.33 -10.33 1.05
N GLU A 241 -14.00 -10.53 -0.09
CA GLU A 241 -13.88 -11.74 -0.91
C GLU A 241 -12.69 -11.66 -1.88
N ASP A 242 -12.66 -10.60 -2.70
CA ASP A 242 -11.68 -10.46 -3.79
C ASP A 242 -10.26 -10.15 -3.30
N ASN A 243 -10.10 -9.74 -2.04
CA ASN A 243 -8.79 -9.39 -1.46
C ASN A 243 -7.99 -8.41 -2.34
N VAL A 244 -8.66 -7.41 -2.91
CA VAL A 244 -8.01 -6.38 -3.74
C VAL A 244 -7.47 -5.24 -2.88
N SER A 245 -6.62 -4.42 -3.50
CA SER A 245 -6.22 -3.12 -2.97
C SER A 245 -7.27 -2.08 -3.36
N CYS A 246 -7.22 -0.89 -2.77
CA CYS A 246 -8.14 0.19 -3.12
C CYS A 246 -7.54 1.57 -2.86
N ASP A 247 -8.02 2.58 -3.58
CA ASP A 247 -7.98 3.95 -3.10
C ASP A 247 -9.15 4.19 -2.13
N SER A 248 -8.85 4.35 -0.83
CA SER A 248 -9.86 4.76 0.14
C SER A 248 -10.05 6.26 0.05
N ALA A 249 -10.66 6.70 -1.07
CA ALA A 249 -10.79 8.10 -1.50
C ALA A 249 -11.53 9.02 -0.51
N ALA A 250 -12.37 8.48 0.39
CA ALA A 250 -12.96 9.24 1.49
C ALA A 250 -11.94 9.57 2.61
N THR A 251 -10.70 9.10 2.47
CA THR A 251 -9.59 9.28 3.41
C THR A 251 -8.31 9.66 2.66
N GLU A 252 -7.25 9.98 3.40
CA GLU A 252 -5.94 10.24 2.81
C GLU A 252 -5.23 8.97 2.27
N ARG A 253 -5.79 7.77 2.45
CA ARG A 253 -5.05 6.50 2.25
C ARG A 253 -5.33 5.78 0.94
N VAL A 254 -4.26 5.44 0.25
CA VAL A 254 -4.20 4.42 -0.79
C VAL A 254 -3.81 3.10 -0.12
N MET A 255 -4.71 2.12 -0.10
CA MET A 255 -4.55 0.88 0.65
C MET A 255 -4.03 -0.23 -0.27
N ILE A 256 -2.84 -0.74 0.03
CA ILE A 256 -2.24 -1.91 -0.60
C ILE A 256 -2.49 -3.14 0.28
N ASN A 257 -3.22 -4.10 -0.26
CA ASN A 257 -3.52 -5.37 0.38
C ASN A 257 -2.24 -6.23 0.50
N ALA A 258 -1.81 -6.51 1.73
CA ALA A 258 -0.58 -7.23 2.03
C ALA A 258 -0.57 -8.66 1.49
N TYR A 259 -1.73 -9.32 1.36
CA TYR A 259 -1.81 -10.65 0.74
C TYR A 259 -1.43 -10.57 -0.74
N ARG A 260 -1.95 -9.56 -1.44
CA ARG A 260 -1.61 -9.31 -2.84
C ARG A 260 -0.16 -8.90 -3.01
N TRP A 261 0.36 -8.03 -2.16
CA TRP A 261 1.79 -7.71 -2.15
C TRP A 261 2.67 -8.95 -1.94
N ALA A 262 2.28 -9.85 -1.04
CA ALA A 262 3.05 -11.03 -0.67
C ALA A 262 3.00 -12.15 -1.72
N GLN A 263 1.83 -12.40 -2.32
CA GLN A 263 1.55 -13.61 -3.10
C GLN A 263 1.22 -13.34 -4.57
N GLY A 264 0.82 -12.12 -4.92
CA GLY A 264 0.47 -11.71 -6.28
C GLY A 264 -1.00 -12.02 -6.65
N SER A 265 -1.22 -12.16 -7.96
CA SER A 265 -2.48 -12.61 -8.54
C SER A 265 -2.25 -13.75 -9.53
N LYS A 266 -3.30 -14.54 -9.77
CA LYS A 266 -3.26 -15.63 -10.77
C LYS A 266 -2.93 -15.11 -12.17
N THR A 267 -3.45 -13.94 -12.53
CA THR A 267 -3.24 -13.27 -13.82
C THR A 267 -1.78 -12.92 -14.12
N TYR A 268 -0.94 -12.75 -13.09
CA TYR A 268 0.49 -12.49 -13.25
C TYR A 268 1.37 -13.75 -13.15
N GLY A 269 0.84 -14.88 -12.66
CA GLY A 269 1.59 -16.11 -12.45
C GLY A 269 2.78 -15.92 -11.50
N ASP A 270 3.98 -16.20 -11.97
CA ASP A 270 5.21 -16.05 -11.19
C ASP A 270 5.87 -14.67 -11.32
N ARG A 271 5.27 -13.76 -12.09
CA ARG A 271 5.78 -12.39 -12.30
C ARG A 271 5.42 -11.46 -11.14
N ILE A 272 5.74 -11.84 -9.91
CA ILE A 272 5.39 -11.09 -8.70
C ILE A 272 6.00 -9.67 -8.67
N HIS A 273 7.21 -9.49 -9.20
CA HIS A 273 7.82 -8.16 -9.31
C HIS A 273 6.94 -7.25 -10.16
N ALA A 274 6.61 -7.66 -11.39
CA ALA A 274 5.73 -6.89 -12.27
C ALA A 274 4.36 -6.65 -11.62
N TYR A 275 3.79 -7.66 -10.96
CA TYR A 275 2.51 -7.49 -10.26
C TYR A 275 2.56 -6.39 -9.18
N ARG A 276 3.63 -6.35 -8.38
CA ARG A 276 3.82 -5.32 -7.34
C ARG A 276 3.88 -3.92 -7.93
N GLN A 277 4.55 -3.76 -9.07
CA GLN A 277 4.60 -2.49 -9.81
C GLN A 277 3.22 -2.10 -10.35
N MET A 278 2.49 -3.06 -10.94
CA MET A 278 1.13 -2.85 -11.41
C MET A 278 0.23 -2.38 -10.27
N LEU A 279 0.27 -3.07 -9.13
CA LEU A 279 -0.56 -2.77 -7.97
C LEU A 279 -0.33 -1.34 -7.48
N ILE A 280 0.93 -0.92 -7.35
CA ILE A 280 1.27 0.46 -6.96
C ILE A 280 0.72 1.47 -7.98
N ASN A 281 0.97 1.24 -9.28
CA ASN A 281 0.52 2.17 -10.32
C ASN A 281 -1.00 2.24 -10.43
N HIS A 282 -1.70 1.13 -10.28
CA HIS A 282 -3.16 1.04 -10.34
C HIS A 282 -3.81 1.84 -9.21
N GLU A 283 -3.39 1.59 -7.97
CA GLU A 283 -4.02 2.25 -6.82
C GLU A 283 -3.68 3.74 -6.74
N VAL A 284 -2.46 4.13 -7.11
CA VAL A 284 -2.11 5.55 -7.24
C VAL A 284 -2.80 6.19 -8.45
N GLY A 285 -3.07 5.43 -9.50
CA GLY A 285 -3.88 5.90 -10.63
C GLY A 285 -5.28 6.35 -10.20
N HIS A 286 -5.96 5.57 -9.35
CA HIS A 286 -7.24 5.99 -8.74
C HIS A 286 -7.09 7.28 -7.94
N ARG A 287 -6.04 7.38 -7.11
CA ARG A 287 -5.76 8.59 -6.33
C ARG A 287 -5.52 9.82 -7.21
N LEU A 288 -4.97 9.65 -8.40
CA LEU A 288 -4.76 10.69 -9.39
C LEU A 288 -6.02 10.99 -10.24
N GLY A 289 -7.12 10.26 -10.01
CA GLY A 289 -8.41 10.47 -10.66
C GLY A 289 -8.66 9.61 -11.90
N HIS A 290 -7.86 8.56 -12.12
CA HIS A 290 -8.10 7.61 -13.20
C HIS A 290 -9.05 6.51 -12.76
N GLY A 291 -10.16 6.34 -13.48
CA GLY A 291 -11.07 5.21 -13.26
C GLY A 291 -10.61 3.93 -13.96
N HIS A 292 -11.34 2.84 -13.74
CA HIS A 292 -11.09 1.59 -14.45
C HIS A 292 -11.34 1.73 -15.96
N VAL A 293 -10.53 1.04 -16.75
CA VAL A 293 -10.72 0.85 -18.19
C VAL A 293 -10.42 -0.60 -18.53
N SER A 294 -11.06 -1.14 -19.57
CA SER A 294 -10.79 -2.51 -20.03
C SER A 294 -9.94 -2.49 -21.29
N CYS A 295 -9.09 -3.50 -21.45
CA CYS A 295 -8.43 -3.80 -22.71
C CYS A 295 -9.49 -4.04 -23.80
N GLN A 296 -9.19 -3.63 -25.03
CA GLN A 296 -10.18 -3.67 -26.12
C GLN A 296 -9.74 -4.55 -27.28
N LYS A 297 -8.52 -5.10 -27.23
CA LYS A 297 -7.94 -5.81 -28.35
C LYS A 297 -7.10 -6.99 -27.87
N ASP A 298 -7.38 -8.14 -28.50
CA ASP A 298 -6.71 -9.39 -28.22
C ASP A 298 -5.19 -9.28 -28.41
N GLY A 299 -4.45 -9.87 -27.47
CA GLY A 299 -2.99 -9.91 -27.47
C GLY A 299 -2.29 -8.61 -27.06
N GLU A 300 -3.01 -7.50 -26.85
CA GLU A 300 -2.40 -6.25 -26.41
C GLU A 300 -2.08 -6.23 -24.91
N LEU A 301 -1.25 -5.27 -24.50
CA LEU A 301 -1.02 -5.01 -23.08
C LEU A 301 -2.33 -4.45 -22.48
N ALA A 302 -2.78 -5.04 -21.38
CA ALA A 302 -3.89 -4.48 -20.62
C ALA A 302 -3.55 -3.04 -20.18
N PRO A 303 -4.48 -2.09 -20.20
CA PRO A 303 -4.26 -0.80 -19.56
C PRO A 303 -3.93 -1.01 -18.07
N VAL A 304 -3.02 -0.20 -17.49
CA VAL A 304 -2.67 -0.34 -16.06
C VAL A 304 -3.89 -0.16 -15.14
N MET A 305 -4.87 0.62 -15.60
CA MET A 305 -6.14 0.85 -14.91
C MET A 305 -7.20 -0.23 -15.18
N GLN A 306 -6.89 -1.31 -15.91
CA GLN A 306 -7.72 -2.50 -15.86
C GLN A 306 -7.59 -3.17 -14.49
N GLN A 307 -8.65 -3.80 -13.99
CA GLN A 307 -8.62 -4.62 -12.77
C GLN A 307 -7.83 -5.93 -13.00
N GLN A 308 -6.56 -5.82 -13.38
CA GLN A 308 -5.71 -6.94 -13.78
C GLN A 308 -5.50 -7.96 -12.65
N THR A 309 -5.66 -7.56 -11.38
CA THR A 309 -5.68 -8.50 -10.25
C THR A 309 -6.78 -9.55 -10.37
N LYS A 310 -7.94 -9.17 -10.94
CA LYS A 310 -9.11 -10.03 -11.10
C LYS A 310 -9.12 -10.73 -12.45
N PHE A 311 -8.88 -10.01 -13.55
CA PHE A 311 -8.98 -10.60 -14.89
C PHE A 311 -8.09 -9.90 -15.92
N LEU A 312 -7.66 -10.69 -16.90
CA LEU A 312 -7.03 -10.22 -18.14
C LEU A 312 -7.83 -10.65 -19.38
N ASP A 313 -8.69 -11.65 -19.21
CA ASP A 313 -9.55 -12.22 -20.22
C ASP A 313 -10.98 -11.73 -20.00
N HIS A 314 -11.62 -11.20 -21.04
CA HIS A 314 -13.04 -10.87 -21.05
C HIS A 314 -13.55 -10.82 -22.49
N ASP A 315 -14.81 -11.16 -22.75
CA ASP A 315 -15.45 -10.97 -24.06
C ASP A 315 -14.68 -11.59 -25.26
N GLY A 316 -13.97 -12.70 -25.04
CA GLY A 316 -13.11 -13.34 -26.06
C GLY A 316 -11.81 -12.60 -26.37
N ILE A 317 -11.47 -11.58 -25.59
CA ILE A 317 -10.24 -10.80 -25.64
C ILE A 317 -9.29 -11.30 -24.55
N HIS A 318 -8.08 -11.69 -24.95
CA HIS A 318 -7.00 -12.14 -24.07
C HIS A 318 -5.89 -11.08 -24.03
N CYS A 319 -5.83 -10.29 -22.96
CA CYS A 319 -4.79 -9.28 -22.82
C CYS A 319 -3.60 -9.73 -21.98
N ARG A 320 -2.45 -9.15 -22.27
CA ARG A 320 -1.21 -9.42 -21.56
C ARG A 320 -1.11 -8.54 -20.32
N PRO A 321 -0.60 -9.06 -19.19
CA PRO A 321 -0.41 -8.25 -18.00
C PRO A 321 0.58 -7.12 -18.25
N ASN A 322 0.27 -5.95 -17.70
CA ASN A 322 1.03 -4.72 -17.89
C ASN A 322 1.07 -3.89 -16.60
N PRO A 323 2.26 -3.65 -16.04
CA PRO A 323 2.37 -2.87 -14.82
C PRO A 323 2.46 -1.36 -15.03
N TRP A 324 2.49 -0.86 -16.27
CA TRP A 324 2.85 0.53 -16.55
C TRP A 324 1.74 1.30 -17.30
N PRO A 325 1.44 2.55 -16.91
CA PRO A 325 0.57 3.43 -17.70
C PRO A 325 1.16 3.81 -19.07
N TYR A 326 2.49 3.96 -19.17
CA TYR A 326 3.19 4.35 -20.40
C TYR A 326 4.31 3.35 -20.75
N PRO A 327 3.98 2.10 -21.14
CA PRO A 327 4.96 1.02 -21.28
C PRO A 327 6.02 1.24 -22.37
N GLY A 328 5.78 2.11 -23.36
CA GLY A 328 6.69 2.40 -24.48
C GLY A 328 7.72 3.51 -24.21
N SER A 329 7.84 3.98 -22.97
CA SER A 329 8.64 5.16 -22.59
C SER A 329 10.08 4.85 -22.26
#